data_AF-A0A8T6W090-F1
#
_entry.id   AF-A0A8T6W090-F1
#
_cell.length_a   1.000
_cell.length_b   1.000
_cell.length_c   1.000
_cell.angle_alpha   90.00
_cell.angle_beta   90.00
_cell.angle_gamma   90.00
#
_symmetry.space_group_name_H-M   'P 1'
#
loop_
_entity.id
_entity.type
_entity.pdbx_description
1 polymer ?
#
loop_
_entity_poly.entity_id
_entity_poly.type
_entity_poly.pdbx_seq_one_letter_code
_entity_poly.pdbx_strand_id
1 'polypeptide(L)'
;MFAHVMGVWGDYNEYAGPVEVKILPVVQFGGTMGWNLVGREHQVWGYVKNAGPSEIEEVSVYWDTVSHKDDLDKANYPNRTDVVTYQLLSPYYFNITLPDEGAVVYILVHGMINGRDFYDSAERGIAVYEEPEFDIIAPEAAFKGT
;
A
#
# COMPACT_ATOMS: atom_id res chain seq x y z
N MET A 1 20.37 21.02 20.40
CA MET A 1 20.46 22.49 20.22
C MET A 1 19.06 23.04 20.49
N PHE A 2 18.82 23.64 21.65
CA PHE A 2 17.52 24.19 22.04
C PHE A 2 17.57 25.71 21.85
N ALA A 3 16.68 26.26 21.03
CA ALA A 3 16.55 27.70 20.86
C ALA A 3 15.69 28.27 22.00
N HIS A 4 16.30 29.13 22.82
CA HIS A 4 15.58 29.99 23.77
C HIS A 4 15.10 31.23 22.99
N VAL A 5 13.79 31.45 22.93
CA VAL A 5 13.21 32.71 22.43
C VAL A 5 12.92 33.59 23.63
N MET A 6 13.62 34.73 23.75
CA MET A 6 13.31 35.76 24.73
C MET A 6 12.08 36.55 24.27
N GLY A 7 10.97 36.44 25.00
CA GLY A 7 9.74 37.18 24.74
C GLY A 7 9.85 38.63 25.17
N VAL A 8 9.67 39.56 24.23
CA VAL A 8 9.41 40.98 24.50
C VAL A 8 7.93 41.11 24.83
N TRP A 9 7.62 41.63 26.02
CA TRP A 9 6.25 41.95 26.44
C TRP A 9 5.75 43.16 25.64
N GLY A 10 5.07 42.90 24.52
CA GLY A 10 4.36 43.88 23.72
C GLY A 10 3.04 43.29 23.24
N ASP A 11 1.95 43.84 23.76
CA ASP A 11 0.55 43.76 23.31
C ASP A 11 0.23 42.73 22.21
N TYR A 12 -0.07 41.49 22.63
CA TYR A 12 -0.73 40.50 21.78
C TYR A 12 -2.18 40.93 21.55
N ASN A 13 -2.44 41.61 20.44
CA ASN A 13 -3.78 41.83 19.93
C ASN A 13 -4.46 40.47 19.63
N GLU A 14 -5.57 40.20 20.31
CA GLU A 14 -6.49 39.05 20.17
C GLU A 14 -7.23 39.03 18.82
N TYR A 15 -6.49 38.94 17.70
CA TYR A 15 -7.07 38.73 16.37
C TYR A 15 -6.50 37.50 15.65
N ALA A 16 -6.13 36.46 16.40
CA ALA A 16 -6.02 35.14 15.81
C ALA A 16 -7.43 34.54 15.75
N GLY A 17 -8.06 34.56 14.57
CA GLY A 17 -9.22 33.71 14.29
C GLY A 17 -8.90 32.24 14.62
N PRO A 18 -9.90 31.34 14.63
CA PRO A 18 -9.66 29.95 14.98
C PRO A 18 -8.55 29.36 14.09
N VAL A 19 -7.48 28.89 14.72
CA VAL A 19 -6.41 28.15 14.04
C VAL A 19 -6.96 26.77 13.71
N GLU A 20 -7.17 26.48 12.44
CA GLU A 20 -7.58 25.15 12.00
C GLU A 20 -6.33 24.25 11.93
N VAL A 21 -6.26 23.27 12.83
CA VAL A 21 -5.22 22.25 12.80
C VAL A 21 -5.65 21.14 11.84
N LYS A 22 -5.05 21.13 10.64
CA LYS A 22 -5.29 20.06 9.67
C LYS A 22 -4.36 18.88 9.94
N ILE A 23 -4.94 17.70 10.16
CA ILE A 23 -4.19 16.45 10.28
C ILE A 23 -3.66 16.06 8.90
N LEU A 24 -2.40 15.66 8.82
CA LEU A 24 -1.80 15.25 7.55
C LEU A 24 -2.47 13.96 7.01
N PRO A 25 -2.60 13.84 5.68
CA PRO A 25 -3.01 12.60 5.04
C PRO A 25 -2.11 11.42 5.43
N VAL A 26 -2.71 10.24 5.49
CA VAL A 26 -2.00 8.97 5.74
C VAL A 26 -2.39 7.97 4.67
N VAL A 27 -1.40 7.44 3.97
CA VAL A 27 -1.54 6.30 3.05
C VAL A 27 -1.14 5.05 3.82
N GLN A 28 -1.89 3.97 3.69
CA GLN A 28 -1.64 2.76 4.47
C GLN A 28 -2.01 1.51 3.67
N PHE A 29 -1.11 0.52 3.67
CA PHE A 29 -1.41 -0.82 3.20
C PHE A 29 -2.47 -1.47 4.08
N GLY A 30 -3.46 -2.03 3.42
CA GLY A 30 -4.62 -2.60 4.05
C GLY A 30 -4.55 -4.11 4.23
N GLY A 31 -4.17 -4.80 3.15
CA GLY A 31 -4.09 -6.24 3.15
C GLY A 31 -4.06 -6.83 1.74
N THR A 32 -4.18 -8.15 1.71
CA THR A 32 -4.20 -8.96 0.50
C THR A 32 -5.49 -9.77 0.44
N MET A 33 -5.89 -10.19 -0.76
CA MET A 33 -7.01 -11.09 -0.99
C MET A 33 -6.63 -12.18 -1.99
N GLY A 34 -6.98 -13.43 -1.65
CA GLY A 34 -6.70 -14.59 -2.47
C GLY A 34 -5.46 -15.37 -2.04
N TRP A 35 -5.04 -16.31 -2.88
CA TRP A 35 -3.86 -17.14 -2.66
C TRP A 35 -2.63 -16.46 -3.26
N ASN A 36 -1.51 -16.45 -2.53
CA ASN A 36 -0.24 -15.90 -3.00
C ASN A 36 0.50 -16.95 -3.82
N LEU A 37 -0.01 -17.28 -5.01
CA LEU A 37 0.60 -18.29 -5.87
C LEU A 37 1.42 -17.64 -6.99
N VAL A 38 2.53 -18.29 -7.35
CA VAL A 38 3.42 -17.87 -8.44
C VAL A 38 2.67 -17.59 -9.74
N GLY A 39 3.09 -16.56 -10.47
CA GLY A 39 2.61 -16.21 -11.81
C GLY A 39 1.14 -15.77 -11.90
N ARG A 40 0.44 -15.60 -10.76
CA ARG A 40 -0.99 -15.21 -10.76
C ARG A 40 -1.18 -13.73 -10.50
N GLU A 41 -2.30 -13.21 -10.99
CA GLU A 41 -2.82 -11.95 -10.49
C GLU A 41 -3.24 -12.10 -9.03
N HIS A 42 -2.88 -11.12 -8.24
CA HIS A 42 -3.16 -11.08 -6.82
C HIS A 42 -3.72 -9.72 -6.44
N GLN A 43 -4.79 -9.73 -5.64
CA GLN A 43 -5.45 -8.49 -5.26
C GLN A 43 -4.89 -7.98 -3.94
N VAL A 44 -4.50 -6.72 -3.94
CA VAL A 44 -4.06 -5.98 -2.76
C VAL A 44 -4.93 -4.76 -2.58
N TRP A 45 -5.02 -4.25 -1.36
CA TRP A 45 -5.85 -3.09 -1.09
C TRP A 45 -5.24 -2.19 -0.02
N GLY A 46 -5.57 -0.90 -0.08
CA GLY A 46 -5.01 0.13 0.80
C GLY A 46 -6.03 1.24 1.12
N TYR A 47 -5.66 2.11 2.06
CA TYR A 47 -6.49 3.23 2.49
C TYR A 47 -5.74 4.55 2.38
N VAL A 48 -6.50 5.61 2.09
CA VAL A 48 -6.10 6.99 2.37
C VAL A 48 -6.98 7.51 3.51
N LYS A 49 -6.36 8.08 4.55
CA LYS A 49 -7.02 8.70 5.71
C LYS A 49 -6.68 10.18 5.76
N ASN A 50 -7.53 10.98 6.42
CA ASN A 50 -7.35 12.42 6.63
C ASN A 50 -7.19 13.25 5.34
N ALA A 51 -7.75 12.78 4.23
CA ALA A 51 -7.88 13.52 2.98
C ALA A 51 -9.30 13.32 2.43
N GLY A 52 -9.92 14.41 1.98
CA GLY A 52 -11.19 14.35 1.27
C GLY A 52 -11.00 13.78 -0.14
N PRO A 53 -12.05 13.19 -0.75
CA PRO A 53 -11.94 12.63 -2.11
C PRO A 53 -11.46 13.61 -3.17
N SER A 54 -11.76 14.91 -3.02
CA SER A 54 -11.31 15.96 -3.94
C SER A 54 -9.83 16.32 -3.81
N GLU A 55 -9.18 15.88 -2.74
CA GLU A 55 -7.77 16.14 -2.45
C GLU A 55 -6.87 15.01 -2.97
N ILE A 56 -7.45 13.83 -3.23
CA ILE A 56 -6.73 12.64 -3.67
C ILE A 56 -6.68 12.65 -5.19
N GLU A 57 -5.49 12.89 -5.73
CA GLU A 57 -5.25 12.97 -7.17
C GLU A 57 -4.95 11.58 -7.74
N GLU A 58 -4.09 10.83 -7.06
CA GLU A 58 -3.65 9.49 -7.49
C GLU A 58 -3.46 8.56 -6.31
N VAL A 59 -3.74 7.27 -6.50
CA VAL A 59 -3.28 6.18 -5.63
C VAL A 59 -2.75 5.05 -6.51
N SER A 60 -1.61 4.49 -6.13
CA SER A 60 -1.03 3.32 -6.82
C SER A 60 -0.23 2.45 -5.86
N VAL A 61 0.00 1.21 -6.26
CA VAL A 61 0.85 0.28 -5.53
C VAL A 61 2.11 0.01 -6.35
N TYR A 62 3.25 0.03 -5.66
CA TYR A 62 4.56 -0.32 -6.20
C TYR A 62 5.06 -1.60 -5.52
N TRP A 63 5.78 -2.44 -6.26
CA TRP A 63 6.34 -3.67 -5.68
C TRP A 63 7.65 -4.15 -6.32
N ASP A 64 8.41 -4.91 -5.54
CA ASP A 64 9.68 -5.52 -5.90
C ASP A 64 9.87 -6.84 -5.13
N THR A 65 10.80 -7.70 -5.56
CA THR A 65 11.27 -8.87 -4.79
C THR A 65 12.49 -8.54 -3.92
N VAL A 66 13.04 -7.33 -4.04
CA VAL A 66 14.07 -6.78 -3.15
C VAL A 66 13.43 -5.79 -2.17
N SER A 67 13.80 -5.87 -0.89
CA SER A 67 13.33 -4.93 0.13
C SER A 67 14.05 -3.59 0.04
N HIS A 68 13.29 -2.50 0.14
CA HIS A 68 13.80 -1.12 0.15
C HIS A 68 13.49 -0.38 1.45
N LYS A 69 13.31 -1.12 2.56
CA LYS A 69 12.90 -0.56 3.87
C LYS A 69 13.73 0.63 4.38
N ASP A 70 14.99 0.75 3.94
CA ASP A 70 15.90 1.83 4.34
C ASP A 70 15.73 3.10 3.48
N ASP A 71 15.08 3.00 2.32
CA ASP A 71 14.79 4.08 1.37
C ASP A 71 13.46 3.84 0.61
N LEU A 72 12.35 4.28 1.21
CA LEU A 72 10.99 4.07 0.70
C LEU A 72 10.61 5.06 -0.43
N ASP A 73 11.44 5.16 -1.47
CA ASP A 73 11.12 5.89 -2.70
C ASP A 73 10.47 4.95 -3.72
N LYS A 74 9.35 5.36 -4.32
CA LYS A 74 8.66 4.64 -5.40
C LYS A 74 9.57 4.35 -6.61
N ALA A 75 10.57 5.19 -6.85
CA ALA A 75 11.53 5.00 -7.95
C ALA A 75 12.41 3.75 -7.77
N ASN A 76 12.55 3.24 -6.55
CA ASN A 76 13.32 2.03 -6.25
C ASN A 76 12.56 0.75 -6.62
N TYR A 77 11.25 0.84 -6.87
CA TYR A 77 10.39 -0.30 -7.17
C TYR A 77 10.14 -0.38 -8.69
N PRO A 78 10.56 -1.46 -9.36
CA PRO A 78 10.43 -1.57 -10.81
C PRO A 78 9.00 -1.84 -11.28
N ASN A 79 8.14 -2.37 -10.42
CA ASN A 79 6.76 -2.71 -10.79
C ASN A 79 5.75 -1.76 -10.14
N ARG A 80 4.69 -1.44 -10.88
CA ARG A 80 3.63 -0.51 -10.46
C ARG A 80 2.29 -0.92 -11.04
N THR A 81 1.23 -0.71 -10.27
CA THR A 81 -0.15 -0.87 -10.76
C THR A 81 -0.55 0.29 -11.64
N ASP A 82 -1.66 0.15 -12.34
CA ASP A 82 -2.34 1.31 -12.91
C ASP A 82 -2.68 2.33 -11.81
N VAL A 83 -2.73 3.60 -12.23
CA VAL A 83 -3.11 4.71 -11.36
C VAL A 83 -4.60 4.69 -11.15
N VAL A 84 -5.02 4.69 -9.89
CA VAL A 84 -6.41 4.93 -9.54
C VAL A 84 -6.58 6.41 -9.24
N THR A 85 -7.27 7.11 -10.13
CA THR A 85 -7.68 8.51 -9.96
C THR A 85 -9.16 8.57 -9.57
N TYR A 86 -9.54 9.50 -8.70
CA TYR A 86 -10.95 9.86 -8.47
C TYR A 86 -11.90 8.74 -8.00
N GLN A 87 -11.39 7.71 -7.29
CA GLN A 87 -12.30 6.76 -6.62
C GLN A 87 -12.88 7.40 -5.36
N LEU A 88 -14.21 7.52 -5.33
CA LEU A 88 -15.00 8.02 -4.19
C LEU A 88 -14.93 7.12 -2.94
N LEU A 89 -14.35 5.92 -3.04
CA LEU A 89 -14.44 4.90 -2.01
C LEU A 89 -13.04 4.38 -1.65
N SER A 90 -12.67 4.60 -0.39
CA SER A 90 -11.60 3.90 0.32
C SER A 90 -12.26 2.69 1.02
N PRO A 91 -11.69 1.46 0.96
CA PRO A 91 -10.38 1.09 0.42
C PRO A 91 -10.27 1.10 -1.11
N TYR A 92 -9.04 1.33 -1.58
CA TYR A 92 -8.64 1.19 -2.97
C TYR A 92 -8.12 -0.23 -3.21
N TYR A 93 -8.56 -0.86 -4.30
CA TYR A 93 -8.17 -2.22 -4.67
C TYR A 93 -7.31 -2.19 -5.93
N PHE A 94 -6.27 -3.00 -5.94
CA PHE A 94 -5.32 -3.09 -7.04
C PHE A 94 -5.01 -4.55 -7.34
N ASN A 95 -4.75 -4.84 -8.61
CA ASN A 95 -4.23 -6.13 -9.03
C ASN A 95 -2.72 -5.98 -9.30
N ILE A 96 -1.94 -6.91 -8.76
CA ILE A 96 -0.50 -7.06 -9.04
C ILE A 96 -0.25 -8.43 -9.64
N THR A 97 0.80 -8.56 -10.45
CA THR A 97 1.27 -9.87 -10.93
C THR A 97 2.37 -10.38 -10.02
N LEU A 98 2.17 -11.56 -9.44
CA LEU A 98 3.18 -12.22 -8.61
C LEU A 98 4.26 -12.86 -9.50
N PRO A 99 5.52 -12.96 -9.02
CA PRO A 99 6.60 -13.59 -9.76
C PRO A 99 6.32 -15.06 -10.06
N ASP A 100 6.95 -15.60 -11.11
CA ASP A 100 6.79 -17.00 -11.54
C ASP A 100 7.53 -18.02 -10.63
N GLU A 101 8.26 -17.54 -9.63
CA GLU A 101 9.01 -18.34 -8.65
C GLU A 101 8.64 -17.91 -7.22
N GLY A 102 8.78 -18.84 -6.27
CA GLY A 102 8.54 -18.56 -4.86
C GLY A 102 9.49 -17.50 -4.32
N ALA A 103 8.93 -16.39 -3.82
CA ALA A 103 9.70 -15.24 -3.33
C ALA A 103 8.91 -14.43 -2.29
N VAL A 104 9.56 -13.47 -1.65
CA VAL A 104 8.86 -12.41 -0.90
C VAL A 104 8.70 -11.20 -1.82
N VAL A 105 7.47 -10.77 -2.03
CA VAL A 105 7.14 -9.53 -2.73
C VAL A 105 6.95 -8.43 -1.70
N TYR A 106 7.69 -7.35 -1.84
CA TYR A 106 7.67 -6.18 -1.00
C TYR A 106 6.81 -5.08 -1.64
N ILE A 107 5.88 -4.55 -0.86
CA ILE A 107 4.86 -3.60 -1.33
C ILE A 107 5.03 -2.24 -0.66
N LEU A 108 4.90 -1.20 -1.49
CA LEU A 108 4.77 0.20 -1.08
C LEU A 108 3.48 0.79 -1.67
N VAL A 109 2.60 1.28 -0.80
CA VAL A 109 1.40 2.03 -1.22
C VAL A 109 1.76 3.51 -1.30
N HIS A 110 1.37 4.15 -2.40
CA HIS A 110 1.65 5.55 -2.68
C HIS A 110 0.36 6.29 -3.03
N GLY A 111 0.23 7.52 -2.53
CA GLY A 111 -0.84 8.43 -2.91
C GLY A 111 -0.31 9.83 -3.19
N MET A 112 -0.83 10.48 -4.23
CA MET A 112 -0.61 11.91 -4.50
C MET A 112 -1.83 12.69 -4.00
N ILE A 113 -1.61 13.56 -3.01
CA ILE A 113 -2.68 14.26 -2.30
C ILE A 113 -2.34 15.75 -2.24
N ASN A 114 -3.15 16.59 -2.88
CA ASN A 114 -2.91 18.02 -3.09
C ASN A 114 -1.49 18.31 -3.62
N GLY A 115 -1.08 17.59 -4.67
CA GLY A 115 0.23 17.71 -5.33
C GLY A 115 1.43 17.28 -4.48
N ARG A 116 1.22 16.48 -3.43
CA ARG A 116 2.29 15.96 -2.58
C ARG A 116 2.23 14.43 -2.49
N ASP A 117 3.40 13.81 -2.48
CA ASP A 117 3.53 12.37 -2.30
C ASP A 117 3.38 11.98 -0.83
N PHE A 118 2.56 10.96 -0.59
CA PHE A 118 2.41 10.27 0.68
C PHE A 118 2.62 8.77 0.47
N TYR A 119 3.27 8.14 1.43
CA TYR A 119 3.65 6.73 1.38
C TYR A 119 3.13 6.01 2.62
N ASP A 120 2.98 4.69 2.54
CA ASP A 120 2.90 3.89 3.76
C ASP A 120 4.19 4.07 4.57
N SER A 121 4.02 4.15 5.89
CA SER A 121 5.09 4.24 6.87
C SER A 121 6.05 3.04 6.89
N ALA A 122 5.65 1.92 6.30
CA ALA A 122 6.43 0.71 6.25
C ALA A 122 6.15 -0.09 4.98
N GLU A 123 7.18 -0.74 4.48
CA GLU A 123 7.07 -1.77 3.45
C GLU A 123 6.37 -3.03 4.00
N ARG A 124 5.59 -3.71 3.15
CA ARG A 124 4.89 -4.95 3.50
C ARG A 124 5.36 -6.11 2.64
N GLY A 125 5.86 -7.16 3.28
CA GLY A 125 6.24 -8.39 2.59
C GLY A 125 5.06 -9.35 2.46
N ILE A 126 4.86 -9.90 1.26
CA ILE A 126 3.95 -11.00 0.96
C ILE A 126 4.79 -12.18 0.51
N ALA A 127 4.67 -13.32 1.21
CA ALA A 127 5.28 -14.57 0.74
C ALA A 127 4.44 -15.16 -0.41
N VAL A 128 5.11 -15.44 -1.53
CA VAL A 128 4.57 -16.09 -2.73
C VAL A 128 5.05 -17.53 -2.75
N TYR A 129 4.12 -18.45 -2.99
CA TYR A 129 4.33 -19.88 -2.92
C TYR A 129 4.09 -20.53 -4.28
N GLU A 130 4.79 -21.61 -4.56
CA GLU A 130 4.51 -22.47 -5.70
C GLU A 130 3.13 -23.14 -5.53
N GLU A 131 2.48 -23.47 -6.65
CA GLU A 131 1.24 -24.24 -6.60
C GLU A 131 1.54 -25.67 -6.14
N PRO A 132 0.87 -26.17 -5.08
CA PRO A 132 1.12 -27.52 -4.61
C PRO A 132 0.71 -28.55 -5.66
N GLU A 133 1.65 -29.42 -6.02
CA GLU A 133 1.35 -30.60 -6.84
C GLU A 133 0.78 -31.72 -5.95
N PHE A 134 -0.37 -32.28 -6.36
CA PHE A 134 -1.01 -33.38 -5.67
C PHE A 134 -1.07 -34.61 -6.57
N ASP A 135 -0.43 -35.69 -6.14
CA ASP A 135 -0.61 -37.01 -6.74
C ASP A 135 -1.87 -37.68 -6.18
N ILE A 136 -2.93 -37.74 -6.98
CA ILE A 136 -4.15 -38.46 -6.60
C ILE A 136 -3.95 -39.95 -6.92
N ILE A 137 -3.65 -40.74 -5.88
CA ILE A 137 -3.61 -42.19 -5.98
C ILE A 137 -5.04 -42.73 -5.77
N ALA A 138 -5.69 -43.16 -6.85
CA ALA A 138 -6.98 -43.81 -6.75
C ALA A 138 -6.84 -45.21 -6.12
N PRO A 139 -7.67 -45.59 -5.13
CA PRO A 139 -7.68 -46.96 -4.62
C PRO A 139 -8.22 -47.93 -5.69
N GLU A 140 -7.53 -49.07 -5.89
CA GLU A 140 -7.85 -50.10 -6.90
C GLU A 140 -9.31 -50.60 -6.85
N ALA A 141 -9.99 -50.45 -5.72
CA ALA A 141 -11.34 -50.97 -5.48
C ALA A 141 -12.48 -50.19 -6.18
N ALA A 142 -12.23 -49.05 -6.83
CA ALA A 142 -13.28 -48.21 -7.42
C ALA A 142 -13.77 -48.67 -8.82
N PHE A 143 -13.08 -49.61 -9.48
CA PHE A 143 -13.46 -50.14 -10.80
C PHE A 143 -13.94 -51.60 -10.71
N LYS A 144 -15.04 -51.85 -10.01
CA LYS A 144 -15.83 -53.08 -10.19
C LYS A 144 -17.26 -52.72 -10.60
N GLY A 145 -17.53 -52.79 -11.90
CA GLY A 145 -18.87 -52.62 -12.47
C GLY A 145 -18.88 -52.87 -13.98
N THR A 146 -18.87 -54.16 -14.35
CA THR A 146 -19.35 -54.69 -15.64
C THR A 146 -20.87 -54.67 -15.71
#